data_AF-A0A6I3WEV4-F1
#
_entry.id   AF-A0A6I3WEV4-F1
#
_cell.length_a   1.000
_cell.length_b   1.000
_cell.length_c   1.000
_cell.angle_alpha   90.00
_cell.angle_beta   90.00
_cell.angle_gamma   90.00
#
_symmetry.space_group_name_H-M   'P 1'
#
loop_
_entity.id
_entity.type
_entity.pdbx_description
1 polymer ?
#
loop_
_entity_poly.entity_id
_entity_poly.type
_entity_poly.pdbx_seq_one_letter_code
_entity_poly.pdbx_strand_id
1 'polypeptide(L)'
;MGIKDDFRQYTAGANDRFINFNELEEAAGLRETTRTFTPEAKARANEFLSRHGLRRETDIGIGDNGPGAEDRRFDMENLDHMLAKASKSPRPLS
;
A
#
# COMPACT_ATOMS: atom_id res chain seq x y z
N MET A 1 -2.30 -5.97 -9.63
CA MET A 1 -3.07 -4.73 -9.79
C MET A 1 -3.67 -4.35 -8.46
N GLY A 2 -3.54 -3.08 -8.08
CA GLY A 2 -3.82 -2.57 -6.73
C GLY A 2 -3.04 -1.28 -6.48
N ILE A 3 -2.89 -0.84 -5.23
CA ILE A 3 -2.09 0.35 -4.86
C ILE A 3 -0.66 0.37 -5.45
N LYS A 4 -0.10 -0.78 -5.84
CA LYS A 4 1.18 -0.87 -6.57
C LYS A 4 1.16 -0.11 -7.91
N ASP A 5 0.04 -0.11 -8.62
CA ASP A 5 -0.05 0.50 -9.97
C ASP A 5 0.07 2.03 -9.91
N ASP A 6 -0.37 2.62 -8.79
CA ASP A 6 -0.40 4.05 -8.54
C ASP A 6 0.69 4.49 -7.55
N PHE A 7 1.69 3.64 -7.27
CA PHE A 7 2.68 3.85 -6.21
C PHE A 7 3.31 5.25 -6.24
N ARG A 8 3.72 5.70 -7.43
CA ARG A 8 4.35 7.01 -7.64
C ARG A 8 3.42 8.20 -7.48
N GLN A 9 2.12 8.01 -7.61
CA GLN A 9 1.15 9.08 -7.33
C GLN A 9 1.08 9.37 -5.83
N TYR A 10 1.28 8.35 -4.99
CA TYR A 10 1.15 8.46 -3.52
C TYR A 10 2.41 9.00 -2.85
N THR A 11 3.60 8.78 -3.41
CA THR A 11 4.85 9.35 -2.87
C THR A 11 4.92 10.86 -3.07
N ALA A 12 5.04 11.65 -1.99
CA ALA A 12 5.15 13.11 -2.08
C ALA A 12 6.51 13.57 -2.66
N GLY A 13 7.58 12.83 -2.37
CA GLY A 13 8.92 13.06 -2.92
C GLY A 13 9.18 12.29 -4.21
N ALA A 14 9.86 12.92 -5.17
CA ALA A 14 10.18 12.34 -6.48
C ALA A 14 10.96 11.01 -6.41
N ASN A 15 11.73 10.81 -5.34
CA ASN A 15 12.58 9.63 -5.12
C ASN A 15 12.20 8.84 -3.87
N ASP A 16 11.03 9.10 -3.27
CA ASP A 16 10.64 8.37 -2.08
C ASP A 16 10.48 6.89 -2.41
N ARG A 17 11.09 6.07 -1.57
CA ARG A 17 11.06 4.61 -1.69
C ARG A 17 9.84 4.01 -0.99
N PHE A 18 9.19 4.79 -0.14
CA PHE A 18 8.10 4.34 0.72
C PHE A 18 6.88 5.23 0.51
N ILE A 19 5.71 4.62 0.58
CA ILE A 19 4.45 5.31 0.84
C ILE A 19 4.19 5.25 2.33
N ASN A 20 3.80 6.36 2.93
CA ASN A 20 3.29 6.37 4.31
C ASN A 20 1.75 6.44 4.34
N PHE A 21 1.16 6.02 5.46
CA PHE A 21 -0.32 5.99 5.55
C PHE A 21 -0.97 7.37 5.43
N ASN A 22 -0.31 8.44 5.84
CA ASN A 22 -0.88 9.79 5.70
C ASN A 22 -1.01 10.17 4.22
N GLU A 23 -0.08 9.76 3.36
CA GLU A 23 -0.16 9.98 1.92
C GLU A 23 -1.30 9.20 1.26
N LEU A 24 -1.59 7.99 1.75
CA LEU A 24 -2.77 7.23 1.31
C LEU A 24 -4.07 7.84 1.82
N GLU A 25 -4.08 8.34 3.06
CA GLU A 25 -5.23 9.06 3.63
C GLU A 25 -5.50 10.35 2.84
N GLU A 26 -4.47 11.06 2.40
CA GLU A 26 -4.58 12.20 1.47
C GLU A 26 -5.19 11.77 0.13
N ALA A 27 -4.68 10.70 -0.48
CA ALA A 27 -5.22 10.18 -1.74
C ALA A 27 -6.67 9.67 -1.59
N ALA A 28 -7.02 9.13 -0.44
CA ALA A 28 -8.37 8.66 -0.13
C ALA A 28 -9.35 9.80 0.17
N GLY A 29 -8.87 11.04 0.34
CA GLY A 29 -9.69 12.19 0.74
C GLY A 29 -10.03 12.22 2.24
N LEU A 30 -9.30 11.47 3.06
CA LEU A 30 -9.44 11.41 4.52
C LEU A 30 -8.55 12.45 5.24
N ARG A 31 -7.59 13.03 4.52
CA ARG A 31 -6.74 14.15 4.95
C ARG A 31 -6.77 15.27 3.93
N GLU A 32 -6.73 16.51 4.43
CA GLU A 32 -6.55 17.68 3.58
C GLU A 32 -5.18 17.65 2.89
N THR A 33 -5.14 18.00 1.60
CA THR A 33 -3.93 18.01 0.78
C THR A 33 -4.10 18.93 -0.42
N THR A 34 -3.00 19.50 -0.89
CA THR A 34 -2.95 20.26 -2.17
C THR A 34 -2.61 19.36 -3.36
N ARG A 35 -2.33 18.08 -3.12
CA ARG A 35 -1.95 17.10 -4.13
C ARG A 35 -3.18 16.63 -4.91
N THR A 36 -2.98 16.34 -6.19
CA THR A 36 -4.01 15.79 -7.07
C THR A 36 -3.73 14.33 -7.36
N PHE A 37 -4.77 13.50 -7.30
CA PHE A 37 -4.70 12.07 -7.56
C PHE A 37 -5.74 11.69 -8.62
N THR A 38 -5.43 10.71 -9.46
CA THR A 38 -6.41 10.19 -10.43
C THR A 38 -7.58 9.51 -9.71
N PRO A 39 -8.78 9.46 -10.31
CA PRO A 39 -9.92 8.75 -9.73
C PRO A 39 -9.59 7.30 -9.34
N GLU A 40 -8.80 6.60 -10.15
CA GLU A 40 -8.33 5.23 -9.90
C GLU A 40 -7.45 5.17 -8.65
N ALA A 41 -6.47 6.08 -8.53
CA ALA A 41 -5.60 6.14 -7.37
C ALA A 41 -6.39 6.40 -6.07
N LYS A 42 -7.40 7.28 -6.12
CA LYS A 42 -8.30 7.53 -4.99
C LYS A 42 -9.09 6.28 -4.60
N ALA A 43 -9.66 5.57 -5.59
CA ALA A 43 -10.45 4.37 -5.36
C ALA A 43 -9.60 3.24 -4.74
N ARG A 44 -8.38 3.02 -5.26
CA ARG A 44 -7.47 2.00 -4.75
C ARG A 44 -6.94 2.33 -3.36
N ALA A 45 -6.66 3.61 -3.06
CA ALA A 45 -6.28 4.03 -1.72
C ALA A 45 -7.39 3.74 -0.70
N ASN A 46 -8.64 4.08 -1.04
CA ASN A 46 -9.81 3.76 -0.21
C ASN A 46 -9.97 2.25 0.00
N GLU A 47 -9.92 1.46 -1.08
CA GLU A 47 -10.02 -0.01 -0.99
C GLU A 47 -8.93 -0.59 -0.08
N PHE A 48 -7.67 -0.15 -0.25
CA PHE A 48 -6.57 -0.64 0.57
C PHE A 48 -6.73 -0.25 2.05
N LEU A 49 -7.05 1.00 2.35
CA LEU A 49 -7.23 1.47 3.73
C LEU A 49 -8.37 0.75 4.44
N SER A 50 -9.42 0.33 3.72
CA SER A 50 -10.54 -0.44 4.28
C SER A 50 -10.18 -1.88 4.69
N ARG A 51 -9.11 -2.46 4.13
CA ARG A 51 -8.71 -3.86 4.37
C ARG A 51 -7.66 -3.94 5.48
N HIS A 52 -8.10 -3.79 6.73
CA HIS A 52 -7.22 -3.74 7.91
C HIS A 52 -6.13 -4.82 7.96
N GLY A 53 -6.49 -6.10 7.73
CA GLY A 53 -5.52 -7.21 7.74
C GLY A 53 -4.47 -7.08 6.63
N LEU A 54 -4.91 -6.86 5.39
CA LEU A 54 -4.02 -6.63 4.25
C LEU A 54 -3.10 -5.43 4.49
N ARG A 55 -3.65 -4.33 4.99
CA ARG A 55 -2.91 -3.10 5.29
C ARG A 55 -1.80 -3.35 6.32
N ARG A 56 -2.12 -4.03 7.43
CA ARG A 56 -1.16 -4.35 8.48
C ARG A 56 -0.07 -5.31 7.99
N GLU A 57 -0.43 -6.33 7.22
CA GLU A 57 0.55 -7.27 6.66
C GLU A 57 1.47 -6.61 5.63
N THR A 58 0.95 -5.65 4.85
CA THR A 58 1.75 -4.90 3.87
C THR A 58 2.71 -3.93 4.56
N ASP A 59 2.29 -3.28 5.65
CA ASP A 59 3.12 -2.41 6.50
C ASP A 59 4.30 -3.19 7.12
N ILE A 60 4.01 -4.34 7.73
CA ILE A 60 5.04 -5.23 8.28
C ILE A 60 5.97 -5.74 7.16
N GLY A 61 5.41 -6.18 6.04
CA GLY A 61 6.16 -6.58 4.86
C GLY A 61 7.26 -7.61 5.15
N ILE A 62 8.45 -7.33 4.60
CA ILE A 62 9.66 -8.15 4.75
C ILE A 62 10.85 -7.26 5.13
N GLY A 63 11.76 -7.77 5.93
CA GLY A 63 13.03 -7.15 6.29
C GLY A 63 14.17 -8.18 6.29
N ASP A 64 15.38 -7.74 6.63
CA ASP A 64 16.62 -8.52 6.44
C ASP A 64 16.64 -9.89 7.16
N ASN A 65 15.93 -10.02 8.28
CA ASN A 65 15.94 -11.23 9.12
C ASN A 65 14.54 -11.81 9.39
N GLY A 66 13.53 -11.47 8.58
CA GLY A 66 12.14 -11.90 8.80
C GLY A 66 11.13 -10.80 8.49
N PRO A 67 9.94 -10.80 9.12
CA PRO A 67 8.99 -9.70 8.99
C PRO A 67 9.65 -8.36 9.35
N GLY A 68 9.31 -7.30 8.61
CA GLY A 68 9.74 -5.94 8.91
C GLY A 68 8.98 -5.33 10.10
N ALA A 69 9.11 -4.01 10.28
CA ALA A 69 8.44 -3.28 11.34
C ALA A 69 7.04 -2.82 10.90
N GLU A 70 6.07 -2.80 11.82
CA GLU A 70 4.78 -2.13 11.63
C GLU A 70 4.99 -0.62 11.90
N ASP A 71 5.42 0.15 10.89
CA ASP A 71 5.82 1.55 11.04
C ASP A 71 4.99 2.54 10.21
N ARG A 72 3.85 2.06 9.69
CA ARG A 72 2.89 2.76 8.83
C ARG A 72 3.49 3.22 7.50
N ARG A 73 4.45 2.46 6.97
CA ARG A 73 5.05 2.70 5.66
C ARG A 73 5.32 1.39 4.95
N PHE A 74 5.32 1.43 3.62
CA PHE A 74 5.67 0.26 2.82
C PHE A 74 6.25 0.69 1.47
N ASP A 75 7.10 -0.16 0.92
CA ASP A 75 7.72 0.04 -0.40
C ASP A 75 7.17 -0.94 -1.45
N MET A 76 7.77 -0.90 -2.64
CA MET A 76 7.41 -1.84 -3.71
C MET A 76 7.77 -3.28 -3.37
N GLU A 77 8.80 -3.54 -2.56
CA GLU A 77 9.20 -4.90 -2.17
C GLU A 77 8.16 -5.52 -1.24
N ASN A 78 7.60 -4.75 -0.31
CA ASN A 78 6.49 -5.20 0.53
C ASN A 78 5.25 -5.53 -0.32
N LEU A 79 4.93 -4.70 -1.31
CA LEU A 79 3.81 -4.96 -2.23
C LEU A 79 4.05 -6.22 -3.08
N ASP A 80 5.26 -6.41 -3.57
CA ASP A 80 5.64 -7.61 -4.33
C ASP A 80 5.59 -8.87 -3.47
N HIS A 81 6.05 -8.78 -2.23
CA HIS A 81 5.93 -9.86 -1.26
C HIS A 81 4.46 -10.28 -1.06
N MET A 82 3.56 -9.31 -0.86
CA MET A 82 2.14 -9.58 -0.66
C MET A 82 1.46 -10.17 -1.89
N LEU A 83 1.80 -9.71 -3.09
CA LEU A 83 1.30 -10.28 -4.35
C LEU A 83 1.78 -11.73 -4.54
N ALA A 84 3.05 -12.00 -4.24
CA ALA A 84 3.61 -13.35 -4.28
C ALA A 84 2.96 -14.28 -3.25
N LYS A 85 2.71 -13.78 -2.02
CA LYS A 85 2.01 -14.50 -0.95
C LYS A 85 0.58 -14.86 -1.39
N ALA A 86 -0.17 -13.90 -1.94
CA ALA A 86 -1.54 -14.13 -2.41
C ALA A 86 -1.61 -15.17 -3.55
N SER A 87 -0.61 -15.21 -4.42
CA SER A 87 -0.53 -16.17 -5.53
C SER A 87 -0.23 -17.61 -5.08
N LYS A 88 0.38 -17.78 -3.90
CA LYS A 88 0.73 -19.09 -3.32
C LYS A 88 -0.37 -19.64 -2.41
N SER A 89 -1.27 -18.80 -1.91
CA SER A 89 -2.42 -19.23 -1.13
C SER A 89 -3.44 -19.92 -2.06
N PRO A 90 -3.79 -21.20 -1.86
CA PRO A 90 -4.84 -21.82 -2.64
C PRO A 90 -6.15 -21.07 -2.40
N ARG A 91 -6.85 -20.72 -3.50
CA ARG A 91 -8.19 -20.14 -3.43
C ARG A 91 -9.07 -21.11 -2.63
N PRO A 92 -9.74 -20.68 -1.55
CA PRO A 92 -10.69 -21.56 -0.88
C PRO A 92 -11.78 -21.93 -1.90
N LEU A 93 -12.00 -23.24 -2.08
CA LEU A 93 -13.11 -23.76 -2.89
C LEU A 93 -14.39 -23.19 -2.28
N SER A 94 -15.09 -22.37 -3.07
CA SER A 94 -16.42 -21.85 -2.75
C SER A 94 -17.48 -22.90 -3.06
#